data_AF-A0A922MKX3-F1
#
_entry.id   AF-A0A922MKX3-F1
#
_cell.length_a   1.000
_cell.length_b   1.000
_cell.length_c   1.000
_cell.angle_alpha   90.00
_cell.angle_beta   90.00
_cell.angle_gamma   90.00
#
_symmetry.space_group_name_H-M   'P 1'
#
loop_
_entity.id
_entity.type
_entity.pdbx_description
1 polymer ?
#
loop_
_entity_poly.entity_id
_entity_poly.type
_entity_poly.pdbx_seq_one_letter_code
_entity_poly.pdbx_strand_id
1 'polypeptide(L)'
;MCPQARRALGDFGVPIAIVLMVGVSCAVPVWTETLRVPEGLSPTAPRSWFVPLNDGLSTIPTWAAFAMGLPALMVYIIVFMETHIAELIIDKPERKLKKGSGFHMDIVIMSAVNAMCGLFGAPWQCVATVRSVSHVSALTIMSTTHAPGDKPHIVEVKEQRLTGLLVALLVGISVLAARWLRLVPMAVLFGVFLYMGISALGGIQFWDRCILLLKPVKHHPQVPYVRRVPTLKMHLYTLIQAAGLAVLYAVKSSRFSLAMPFFLVMMVPLRMSLAYVFTPLQLRALDGAQKEIDKDDEPDFYEEAPLPG
;
A
#
# COMPACT_ATOMS: atom_id res chain seq x y z
N MET A 1 -18.84 28.02 1.75
CA MET A 1 -17.68 27.59 2.56
C MET A 1 -16.41 28.03 1.83
N CYS A 2 -15.50 28.77 2.48
CA CYS A 2 -14.24 29.18 1.85
C CYS A 2 -13.49 27.94 1.32
N PRO A 3 -12.96 27.93 0.08
CA PRO A 3 -12.28 26.76 -0.51
C PRO A 3 -11.16 26.19 0.36
N GLN A 4 -10.45 27.07 1.09
CA GLN A 4 -9.40 26.71 2.04
C GLN A 4 -9.93 25.98 3.28
N ALA A 5 -11.06 26.42 3.85
CA ALA A 5 -11.66 25.78 5.02
C ALA A 5 -12.17 24.37 4.68
N ARG A 6 -12.79 24.19 3.50
CA ARG A 6 -13.21 22.87 3.01
C ARG A 6 -12.01 21.93 2.81
N ARG A 7 -10.88 22.46 2.33
CA ARG A 7 -9.65 21.68 2.14
C ARG A 7 -9.04 21.26 3.48
N ALA A 8 -8.90 22.20 4.42
CA ALA A 8 -8.42 21.88 5.77
C ALA A 8 -9.29 20.81 6.45
N LEU A 9 -10.61 20.91 6.36
CA LEU A 9 -11.52 19.89 6.90
C LEU A 9 -11.40 18.54 6.20
N GLY A 10 -11.16 18.53 4.89
CA GLY A 10 -10.88 17.31 4.14
C GLY A 10 -9.58 16.63 4.58
N ASP A 11 -8.50 17.41 4.70
CA ASP A 11 -7.17 16.91 5.05
C ASP A 11 -7.10 16.41 6.51
N PHE A 12 -7.83 17.05 7.44
CA PHE A 12 -7.95 16.62 8.84
C PHE A 12 -9.10 15.64 9.10
N GLY A 13 -9.76 15.13 8.05
CA GLY A 13 -10.95 14.30 8.19
C GLY A 13 -10.76 13.07 9.08
N VAL A 14 -9.65 12.34 8.91
CA VAL A 14 -9.35 11.13 9.72
C VAL A 14 -9.11 11.47 11.20
N PRO A 15 -8.21 12.40 11.56
CA PRO A 15 -8.05 12.84 12.96
C PRO A 15 -9.35 13.35 13.60
N ILE A 16 -10.13 14.17 12.87
CA ILE A 16 -11.40 14.71 13.36
C ILE A 16 -12.39 13.57 13.66
N ALA A 17 -12.52 12.60 12.75
CA ALA A 17 -13.39 11.44 12.94
C ALA A 17 -12.99 10.62 14.18
N ILE A 18 -11.68 10.42 14.41
CA ILE A 18 -11.19 9.73 15.61
C ILE A 18 -11.59 10.49 16.87
N VAL A 19 -11.32 11.80 16.94
CA VAL A 19 -11.63 12.62 18.12
C VAL A 19 -13.14 12.65 18.40
N LEU A 20 -13.97 12.80 17.36
CA LEU A 20 -15.43 12.79 17.51
C LEU A 20 -15.95 11.45 18.02
N MET A 21 -15.50 10.34 17.45
CA MET A 21 -15.97 9.01 17.86
C MET A 21 -15.47 8.60 19.25
N VAL A 22 -14.25 8.99 19.63
CA VAL A 22 -13.75 8.87 21.00
C VAL A 22 -14.60 9.71 21.96
N GLY A 23 -14.95 10.94 21.58
CA GLY A 23 -15.83 11.81 22.36
C GLY A 23 -17.22 11.19 22.60
N VAL A 24 -17.81 10.59 21.57
CA VAL A 24 -19.09 9.85 21.68
C VAL A 24 -18.94 8.65 22.62
N SER A 25 -17.85 7.89 22.50
CA SER A 25 -17.59 6.73 23.36
C SER A 25 -17.39 7.12 24.83
N CYS A 26 -16.86 8.30 25.11
CA CYS A 26 -16.74 8.83 26.48
C CYS A 26 -18.09 9.33 27.02
N ALA A 27 -18.99 9.83 26.16
CA ALA A 27 -20.29 10.36 26.56
C ALA A 27 -21.34 9.26 26.80
N VAL A 28 -21.22 8.12 26.11
CA VAL A 28 -22.16 7.01 26.20
C VAL A 28 -21.60 5.93 27.14
N PRO A 29 -22.24 5.64 28.29
CA PRO A 29 -21.71 4.71 29.30
C PRO A 29 -21.98 3.24 28.91
N VAL A 30 -21.42 2.80 27.79
CA VAL A 30 -21.51 1.43 27.29
C VAL A 30 -20.12 0.81 27.29
N TRP A 31 -20.03 -0.49 27.60
CA TRP A 31 -18.75 -1.21 27.57
C TRP A 31 -18.20 -1.27 26.15
N THR A 32 -17.00 -0.73 25.95
CA THR A 32 -16.26 -0.79 24.69
C THR A 32 -14.85 -1.30 24.93
N GLU A 33 -14.38 -2.21 24.09
CA GLU A 33 -12.99 -2.64 24.13
C GLU A 33 -12.07 -1.50 23.66
N THR A 34 -11.17 -1.06 24.53
CA THR A 34 -10.21 0.02 24.22
C THR A 34 -8.80 -0.51 23.99
N LEU A 35 -7.96 0.36 23.45
CA LEU A 35 -6.58 0.02 23.11
C LEU A 35 -5.79 -0.40 24.35
N ARG A 36 -5.24 -1.62 24.33
CA ARG A 36 -4.41 -2.16 25.42
C ARG A 36 -2.96 -1.72 25.24
N VAL A 37 -2.56 -0.68 25.94
CA VAL A 37 -1.17 -0.19 25.96
C VAL A 37 -0.55 -0.45 27.35
N PRO A 38 0.64 -1.08 27.45
CA PRO A 38 1.33 -1.26 28.72
C PRO A 38 1.80 0.09 29.30
N GLU A 39 1.93 0.18 30.63
CA GLU A 39 2.38 1.43 31.29
C GLU A 39 3.90 1.63 31.21
N GLY A 40 4.65 0.59 30.89
CA GLY A 40 6.10 0.63 30.80
C GLY A 40 6.64 -0.37 29.78
N LEU A 41 7.94 -0.26 29.52
CA LEU A 41 8.67 -1.17 28.64
C LEU A 41 9.23 -2.32 29.47
N SER A 42 8.70 -3.52 29.26
CA SER A 42 9.22 -4.75 29.85
C SER A 42 9.45 -5.80 28.75
N PRO A 43 10.50 -6.63 28.86
CA PRO A 43 10.67 -7.77 27.97
C PRO A 43 9.50 -8.78 28.11
N THR A 44 9.18 -9.49 27.03
CA THR A 44 8.08 -10.49 26.99
C THR A 44 8.30 -11.67 27.94
N ALA A 45 9.56 -11.98 28.26
CA ALA A 45 9.98 -13.03 29.17
C ALA A 45 10.94 -12.43 30.22
N PRO A 46 11.18 -13.06 31.39
CA PRO A 46 12.15 -12.59 32.37
C PRO A 46 13.59 -12.78 31.86
N ARG A 47 13.95 -12.02 30.81
CA ARG A 47 15.24 -12.06 30.12
C ARG A 47 15.83 -10.67 29.99
N SER A 48 17.14 -10.60 29.79
CA SER A 48 17.82 -9.38 29.35
C SER A 48 17.31 -8.91 27.99
N TRP A 49 17.36 -7.59 27.75
CA TRP A 49 17.00 -7.00 26.46
C TRP A 49 17.86 -7.54 25.31
N PHE A 50 19.16 -7.69 25.54
CA PHE A 50 20.05 -8.35 24.59
C PHE A 50 19.92 -9.87 24.71
N VAL A 51 19.77 -10.56 23.57
CA VAL A 51 19.71 -12.02 23.54
C VAL A 51 21.11 -12.57 23.81
N PRO A 52 21.32 -13.33 24.90
CA PRO A 52 22.64 -13.86 25.21
C PRO A 52 23.06 -14.86 24.12
N LEU A 53 24.21 -14.61 23.51
CA LEU A 53 24.74 -15.47 22.44
C LEU A 53 25.24 -16.83 22.97
N ASN A 54 25.52 -16.93 24.29
CA ASN A 54 26.29 -18.04 24.88
C ASN A 54 25.44 -19.02 25.71
N ASP A 55 24.53 -18.53 26.56
CA ASP A 55 23.76 -19.42 27.45
C ASP A 55 22.78 -20.35 26.71
N GLY A 56 22.27 -19.93 25.55
CA GLY A 56 21.46 -20.78 24.67
C GLY A 56 22.27 -21.69 23.75
N LEU A 57 23.54 -21.36 23.48
CA LEU A 57 24.39 -22.09 22.52
C LEU A 57 24.96 -23.38 23.11
N SER A 58 25.06 -23.47 24.45
CA SER A 58 25.37 -24.74 25.14
C SER A 58 24.24 -25.77 25.01
N THR A 59 23.00 -25.31 24.78
CA THR A 59 21.80 -26.13 24.63
C THR A 59 21.49 -26.43 23.16
N ILE A 60 21.88 -25.56 22.23
CA ILE A 60 21.61 -25.70 20.79
C ILE A 60 22.84 -26.33 20.11
N PRO A 61 22.72 -27.53 19.52
CA PRO A 61 23.85 -28.16 18.86
C PRO A 61 24.31 -27.34 17.65
N THR A 62 25.61 -27.32 17.37
CA THR A 62 26.21 -26.48 16.31
C THR A 62 25.61 -26.72 14.93
N TRP A 63 25.18 -27.94 14.61
CA TRP A 63 24.48 -28.26 13.36
C TRP A 63 23.16 -27.52 13.21
N ALA A 64 22.46 -27.23 14.32
CA ALA A 64 21.20 -26.50 14.30
C ALA A 64 21.42 -25.03 13.92
N ALA A 65 22.55 -24.43 14.30
CA ALA A 65 22.90 -23.07 13.87
C ALA A 65 23.03 -22.97 12.34
N PHE A 66 23.64 -23.98 11.69
CA PHE A 66 23.70 -24.06 10.23
C PHE A 66 22.32 -24.34 9.61
N ALA A 67 21.51 -25.21 10.24
CA ALA A 67 20.16 -25.52 9.77
C ALA A 67 19.23 -24.28 9.81
N MET A 68 19.42 -23.37 10.77
CA MET A 68 18.65 -22.12 10.87
C MET A 68 18.90 -21.14 9.70
N GLY A 69 19.96 -21.35 8.92
CA GLY A 69 20.19 -20.59 7.69
C GLY A 69 19.06 -20.76 6.66
N LEU A 70 18.42 -21.93 6.60
CA LEU A 70 17.33 -22.20 5.66
C LEU A 70 16.05 -21.41 6.01
N PRO A 71 15.51 -21.45 7.25
CA PRO A 71 14.43 -20.56 7.68
C PRO A 71 14.77 -19.07 7.52
N ALA A 72 15.99 -18.66 7.84
CA ALA A 72 16.42 -17.27 7.68
C ALA A 72 16.37 -16.82 6.21
N LEU A 73 16.82 -17.68 5.28
CA LEU A 73 16.72 -17.43 3.85
C LEU A 73 15.26 -17.32 3.38
N MET A 74 14.37 -18.17 3.88
CA MET A 74 12.94 -18.09 3.55
C MET A 74 12.32 -16.77 4.02
N VAL A 75 12.61 -16.35 5.26
CA VAL A 75 12.14 -15.06 5.80
C VAL A 75 12.70 -13.89 4.99
N TYR A 76 13.98 -13.96 4.61
CA TYR A 76 14.59 -12.95 3.77
C TYR A 76 13.89 -12.83 2.41
N ILE A 77 13.57 -13.94 1.75
CA ILE A 77 12.84 -13.91 0.47
C ILE A 77 11.45 -13.28 0.64
N ILE A 78 10.73 -13.57 1.73
CA ILE A 78 9.43 -12.96 2.01
C ILE A 78 9.57 -11.44 2.17
N VAL A 79 10.50 -11.00 3.02
CA VAL A 79 10.72 -9.56 3.29
C VAL A 79 11.19 -8.84 2.02
N PHE A 80 12.07 -9.46 1.24
CA PHE A 80 12.55 -8.94 -0.04
C PHE A 80 11.40 -8.73 -1.03
N MET A 81 10.56 -9.75 -1.21
CA MET A 81 9.44 -9.68 -2.14
C MET A 81 8.39 -8.65 -1.69
N GLU A 82 8.04 -8.61 -0.41
CA GLU A 82 7.09 -7.62 0.12
C GLU A 82 7.61 -6.18 -0.03
N THR A 83 8.90 -5.96 0.27
CA THR A 83 9.54 -4.64 0.19
C THR A 83 9.56 -4.13 -1.25
N HIS A 84 10.06 -4.93 -2.19
CA HIS A 84 10.13 -4.53 -3.60
C HIS A 84 8.75 -4.33 -4.23
N ILE A 85 7.77 -5.18 -3.92
CA ILE A 85 6.41 -5.00 -4.43
C ILE A 85 5.80 -3.71 -3.87
N ALA A 86 5.98 -3.44 -2.57
CA ALA A 86 5.49 -2.21 -1.96
C ALA A 86 6.16 -0.97 -2.58
N GLU A 87 7.47 -1.00 -2.82
CA GLU A 87 8.21 0.07 -3.47
C GLU A 87 7.73 0.29 -4.91
N LEU A 88 7.56 -0.76 -5.71
CA LEU A 88 7.03 -0.66 -7.08
C LEU A 88 5.58 -0.11 -7.13
N ILE A 89 4.78 -0.38 -6.10
CA ILE A 89 3.43 0.21 -5.98
C ILE A 89 3.50 1.70 -5.66
N ILE A 90 4.53 2.13 -4.93
CA ILE A 90 4.73 3.54 -4.58
C ILE A 90 5.38 4.31 -5.72
N ASP A 91 6.37 3.72 -6.39
CA ASP A 91 7.14 4.31 -7.48
C ASP A 91 6.44 4.22 -8.84
N LYS A 92 5.10 4.27 -8.83
CA LYS A 92 4.35 4.26 -10.07
C LYS A 92 4.49 5.62 -10.78
N PRO A 93 4.66 5.63 -12.11
CA PRO A 93 4.78 6.87 -12.87
C PRO A 93 3.53 7.77 -12.72
N GLU A 94 2.35 7.18 -12.47
CA GLU A 94 1.12 7.95 -12.25
C GLU A 94 1.17 8.86 -11.02
N ARG A 95 2.05 8.57 -10.04
CA ARG A 95 2.20 9.39 -8.83
C ARG A 95 3.08 10.63 -9.02
N LYS A 96 3.77 10.75 -10.16
CA LYS A 96 4.62 11.91 -10.49
C LYS A 96 5.64 12.24 -9.36
N LEU A 97 6.24 11.20 -8.79
CA LEU A 97 7.34 11.35 -7.83
C LEU A 97 8.54 12.03 -8.52
N LYS A 98 9.23 12.91 -7.80
CA LYS A 98 10.31 13.75 -8.36
C LYS A 98 11.68 13.27 -7.91
N LYS A 99 11.78 12.71 -6.70
CA LYS A 99 13.03 12.15 -6.17
C LYS A 99 13.19 10.72 -6.67
N GLY A 100 14.43 10.35 -6.99
CA GLY A 100 14.76 8.99 -7.41
C GLY A 100 14.47 7.96 -6.32
N SER A 101 14.14 6.74 -6.76
CA SER A 101 13.88 5.55 -5.94
C SER A 101 15.17 4.92 -5.40
N GLY A 102 15.13 4.40 -4.17
CA GLY A 102 16.28 3.84 -3.46
C GLY A 102 16.28 2.31 -3.28
N PHE A 103 15.69 1.52 -4.19
CA PHE A 103 15.43 0.08 -4.04
C PHE A 103 16.57 -0.73 -3.37
N HIS A 104 17.82 -0.56 -3.83
CA HIS A 104 18.97 -1.29 -3.28
C HIS A 104 19.36 -0.85 -1.86
N MET A 105 19.25 0.43 -1.55
CA MET A 105 19.57 0.92 -0.22
C MET A 105 18.48 0.55 0.78
N ASP A 106 17.22 0.53 0.34
CA ASP A 106 16.08 0.20 1.18
C ASP A 106 16.16 -1.24 1.70
N ILE A 107 16.52 -2.22 0.86
CA ILE A 107 16.71 -3.61 1.29
C ILE A 107 17.91 -3.79 2.24
N VAL A 108 19.00 -3.05 2.04
CA VAL A 108 20.18 -3.10 2.93
C VAL A 108 19.84 -2.55 4.31
N ILE A 109 19.16 -1.40 4.37
CA ILE A 109 18.69 -0.80 5.62
C ILE A 109 17.71 -1.74 6.31
N MET A 110 16.76 -2.31 5.57
CA MET A 110 15.77 -3.24 6.11
C MET A 110 16.42 -4.47 6.73
N SER A 111 17.43 -5.03 6.06
CA SER A 111 18.19 -6.19 6.54
C SER A 111 19.01 -5.84 7.80
N ALA A 112 19.63 -4.66 7.83
CA ALA A 112 20.36 -4.17 9.00
C ALA A 112 19.44 -3.97 10.21
N VAL A 113 18.26 -3.36 10.01
CA VAL A 113 17.26 -3.18 11.07
C VAL A 113 16.76 -4.54 11.59
N ASN A 114 16.47 -5.48 10.70
CA ASN A 114 16.05 -6.83 11.09
C ASN A 114 17.13 -7.61 11.82
N ALA A 115 18.40 -7.46 11.44
CA ALA A 115 19.53 -8.03 12.18
C ALA A 115 19.61 -7.45 13.61
N MET A 116 19.44 -6.13 13.74
CA MET A 116 19.38 -5.48 15.06
C MET A 116 18.18 -5.96 15.88
N CYS A 117 16.98 -6.07 15.28
CA CYS A 117 15.82 -6.66 15.95
C CYS A 117 16.11 -8.08 16.46
N GLY A 118 16.81 -8.90 15.67
CA GLY A 118 17.25 -10.23 16.08
C GLY A 118 18.13 -10.23 17.33
N LEU A 119 19.09 -9.29 17.42
CA LEU A 119 19.99 -9.16 18.59
C LEU A 119 19.23 -8.77 19.88
N PHE A 120 18.20 -7.93 19.76
CA PHE A 120 17.33 -7.57 20.88
C PHE A 120 16.19 -8.57 21.09
N GLY A 121 16.05 -9.59 20.24
CA GLY A 121 14.92 -10.53 20.22
C GLY A 121 13.56 -9.83 20.07
N ALA A 122 13.56 -8.71 19.34
CA ALA A 122 12.37 -8.01 18.89
C ALA A 122 11.81 -8.69 17.63
N PRO A 123 10.50 -8.55 17.34
CA PRO A 123 9.94 -9.05 16.09
C PRO A 123 10.63 -8.39 14.90
N TRP A 124 10.85 -9.17 13.83
CA TRP A 124 11.30 -8.60 12.57
C TRP A 124 10.23 -7.65 12.02
N GLN A 125 10.68 -6.69 11.24
CA GLN A 125 9.84 -5.72 10.57
C GLN A 125 9.70 -6.12 9.09
N CYS A 126 8.58 -5.70 8.49
CA CYS A 126 8.36 -5.73 7.04
C CYS A 126 7.68 -4.42 6.61
N VAL A 127 7.75 -4.11 5.31
CA VAL A 127 7.09 -2.93 4.76
C VAL A 127 5.58 -3.14 4.73
N ALA A 128 4.84 -2.18 5.27
CA ALA A 128 3.38 -2.24 5.31
C ALA A 128 2.77 -1.50 4.10
N THR A 129 2.48 -2.22 3.01
CA THR A 129 2.01 -1.64 1.72
C THR A 129 0.83 -0.68 1.88
N VAL A 130 -0.25 -1.10 2.57
CA VAL A 130 -1.45 -0.25 2.76
C VAL A 130 -1.13 1.02 3.56
N ARG A 131 -0.28 0.90 4.58
CA ARG A 131 0.15 2.05 5.40
C ARG A 131 1.00 3.01 4.57
N SER A 132 1.96 2.50 3.81
CA SER A 132 2.83 3.31 2.96
C SER A 132 2.06 4.01 1.84
N VAL A 133 1.10 3.32 1.20
CA VAL A 133 0.20 3.93 0.21
C VAL A 133 -0.68 5.00 0.83
N SER A 134 -1.26 4.75 2.01
CA SER A 134 -2.08 5.74 2.72
C SER A 134 -1.27 6.97 3.12
N HIS A 135 -0.02 6.77 3.58
CA HIS A 135 0.89 7.86 3.90
C HIS A 135 1.22 8.70 2.67
N VAL A 136 1.54 8.07 1.53
CA VAL A 136 1.77 8.79 0.27
C VAL A 136 0.51 9.52 -0.22
N SER A 137 -0.66 8.90 -0.10
CA SER A 137 -1.95 9.52 -0.44
C SER A 137 -2.23 10.76 0.42
N ALA A 138 -1.89 10.74 1.70
CA ALA A 138 -2.03 11.90 2.60
C ALA A 138 -1.09 13.07 2.22
N LEU A 139 -0.02 12.79 1.47
CA LEU A 139 0.93 13.78 0.96
C LEU A 139 0.66 14.17 -0.50
N THR A 140 -0.38 13.60 -1.12
CA THR A 140 -0.71 13.79 -2.54
C THR A 140 -1.62 14.99 -2.71
N ILE A 141 -1.25 15.90 -3.62
CA ILE A 141 -2.06 17.05 -3.99
C ILE A 141 -2.82 16.72 -5.29
N MET A 142 -4.15 16.74 -5.19
CA MET A 142 -5.05 16.61 -6.32
C MET A 142 -5.32 17.97 -6.95
N SER A 143 -5.45 18.03 -8.27
CA SER A 143 -5.74 19.26 -9.00
C SER A 143 -7.16 19.76 -8.69
N THR A 144 -7.29 21.09 -8.63
CA THR A 144 -8.53 21.81 -8.29
C THR A 144 -9.22 22.43 -9.50
N THR A 145 -8.51 22.55 -10.62
CA THR A 145 -8.97 23.29 -11.81
C THR A 145 -9.18 22.27 -12.91
N HIS A 146 -10.38 21.69 -12.92
CA HIS A 146 -10.82 20.73 -13.94
C HIS A 146 -12.04 21.29 -14.64
N ALA A 147 -12.12 21.06 -15.95
CA ALA A 147 -13.37 21.27 -16.67
C ALA A 147 -14.47 20.40 -16.02
N PRO A 148 -15.73 20.88 -15.98
CA PRO A 148 -16.84 20.09 -15.43
C PRO A 148 -16.91 18.72 -16.12
N GLY A 149 -16.61 17.64 -15.39
CA GLY A 149 -16.62 16.26 -15.92
C GLY A 149 -15.26 15.54 -15.89
N ASP A 150 -14.15 16.27 -15.74
CA ASP A 150 -12.82 15.66 -15.63
C ASP A 150 -12.54 15.16 -14.21
N LYS A 151 -11.93 13.97 -14.13
CA LYS A 151 -11.51 13.40 -12.85
C LYS A 151 -10.32 14.19 -12.30
N PRO A 152 -10.26 14.43 -10.97
CA PRO A 152 -9.11 15.07 -10.36
C PRO A 152 -7.85 14.25 -10.61
N HIS A 153 -6.85 14.87 -11.22
CA HIS A 153 -5.56 14.23 -11.47
C HIS A 153 -4.53 14.64 -10.42
N ILE A 154 -3.52 13.79 -10.21
CA ILE A 154 -2.42 14.05 -9.29
C ILE A 154 -1.53 15.15 -9.88
N VAL A 155 -1.34 16.24 -9.14
CA VAL A 155 -0.44 17.35 -9.50
C VAL A 155 0.96 17.02 -9.05
N GLU A 156 1.11 16.76 -7.76
CA GLU A 156 2.39 16.44 -7.13
C GLU A 156 2.20 15.70 -5.80
N VAL A 157 3.24 14.98 -5.38
CA VAL A 157 3.34 14.38 -4.05
C VAL A 157 4.41 15.14 -3.27
N LYS A 158 4.08 15.57 -2.05
CA LYS A 158 5.05 16.22 -1.15
C LYS A 158 5.98 15.17 -0.55
N GLU A 159 7.17 15.01 -1.13
CA GLU A 159 8.19 14.05 -0.66
C GLU A 159 8.98 14.62 0.51
N GLN A 160 8.66 14.18 1.72
CA GLN A 160 9.26 14.65 2.97
C GLN A 160 9.74 13.50 3.85
N ARG A 161 10.87 13.72 4.55
CA ARG A 161 11.44 12.77 5.53
C ARG A 161 10.87 12.97 6.94
N LEU A 162 10.38 14.18 7.22
CA LEU A 162 9.96 14.59 8.55
C LEU A 162 8.72 13.84 9.03
N THR A 163 7.71 13.63 8.18
CA THR A 163 6.47 12.94 8.60
C THR A 163 6.73 11.51 9.05
N GLY A 164 7.54 10.76 8.30
CA GLY A 164 7.95 9.40 8.67
C GLY A 164 8.73 9.38 9.98
N LEU A 165 9.68 10.30 10.16
CA LEU A 165 10.45 10.42 11.40
C LEU A 165 9.57 10.78 12.60
N LEU A 166 8.65 11.73 12.43
CA LEU A 166 7.70 12.14 13.47
C LEU A 166 6.78 10.99 13.87
N VAL A 167 6.26 10.22 12.91
CA VAL A 167 5.43 9.04 13.21
C VAL A 167 6.23 8.00 13.99
N ALA A 168 7.48 7.72 13.60
CA ALA A 168 8.33 6.77 14.32
C ALA A 168 8.63 7.24 15.76
N LEU A 169 8.93 8.53 15.94
CA LEU A 169 9.18 9.12 17.24
C LEU A 169 7.92 9.13 18.12
N LEU A 170 6.75 9.47 17.56
CA LEU A 170 5.48 9.44 18.27
C LEU A 170 5.10 8.03 18.71
N VAL A 171 5.37 7.00 17.88
CA VAL A 171 5.21 5.60 18.28
C VAL A 171 6.16 5.24 19.42
N GLY A 172 7.42 5.69 19.38
CA GLY A 172 8.38 5.47 20.46
C GLY A 172 7.97 6.11 21.79
N ILE A 173 7.44 7.34 21.76
CA ILE A 173 7.00 8.09 22.94
C ILE A 173 5.60 7.67 23.41
N SER A 174 4.85 6.90 22.61
CA SER A 174 3.45 6.52 22.88
C SER A 174 3.23 5.82 24.23
N VAL A 175 4.26 5.15 24.77
CA VAL A 175 4.21 4.51 26.10
C VAL A 175 3.95 5.54 27.20
N LEU A 176 4.51 6.75 27.09
CA LEU A 176 4.26 7.84 28.05
C LEU A 176 2.82 8.37 27.95
N ALA A 177 2.19 8.21 26.79
CA ALA A 177 0.82 8.62 26.52
C ALA A 177 -0.21 7.49 26.72
N ALA A 178 0.17 6.37 27.35
CA ALA A 178 -0.68 5.18 27.52
C ALA A 178 -2.06 5.50 28.11
N ARG A 179 -2.15 6.42 29.08
CA ARG A 179 -3.42 6.86 29.69
C ARG A 179 -4.40 7.44 28.65
N TRP A 180 -3.89 8.23 27.71
CA TRP A 180 -4.70 8.84 26.65
C TRP A 180 -5.05 7.83 25.56
N LEU A 181 -4.09 6.97 25.20
CA LEU A 181 -4.29 5.94 24.19
C LEU A 181 -5.35 4.91 24.60
N ARG A 182 -5.44 4.56 25.89
CA ARG A 182 -6.47 3.67 26.45
C ARG A 182 -7.89 4.21 26.39
N LEU A 183 -8.09 5.49 26.05
CA LEU A 183 -9.42 6.05 25.81
C LEU A 183 -9.94 5.71 24.41
N VAL A 184 -9.05 5.31 23.48
CA VAL A 184 -9.44 5.04 22.10
C VAL A 184 -10.08 3.66 21.98
N PRO A 185 -11.36 3.56 21.57
CA PRO A 185 -12.01 2.28 21.35
C PRO A 185 -11.45 1.56 20.12
N MET A 186 -11.34 0.23 20.18
CA MET A 186 -10.92 -0.60 19.06
C MET A 186 -11.86 -0.46 17.86
N ALA A 187 -13.16 -0.22 18.09
CA ALA A 187 -14.14 0.04 17.04
C ALA A 187 -13.76 1.25 16.14
N VAL A 188 -13.22 2.31 16.74
CA VAL A 188 -12.75 3.50 16.00
C VAL A 188 -11.58 3.14 15.11
N LEU A 189 -10.63 2.36 15.64
CA LEU A 189 -9.46 1.90 14.88
C LEU A 189 -9.88 0.98 13.72
N PHE A 190 -10.85 0.09 13.90
CA PHE A 190 -11.40 -0.72 12.81
C PHE A 190 -12.06 0.13 11.72
N GLY A 191 -12.77 1.19 12.09
CA GLY A 191 -13.30 2.16 11.14
C GLY A 191 -12.21 2.84 10.31
N VAL A 192 -11.13 3.28 10.96
CA VAL A 192 -9.97 3.88 10.29
C VAL A 192 -9.24 2.86 9.40
N PHE A 193 -9.09 1.62 9.85
CA PHE A 193 -8.51 0.54 9.03
C PHE A 193 -9.36 0.23 7.80
N LEU A 194 -10.68 0.21 7.93
CA LEU A 194 -11.60 0.03 6.80
C LEU A 194 -11.48 1.20 5.81
N TYR A 195 -11.46 2.44 6.31
CA TYR A 195 -11.25 3.62 5.47
C TYR A 195 -9.92 3.55 4.71
N MET A 196 -8.82 3.24 5.39
CA MET A 196 -7.51 3.08 4.73
C MET A 196 -7.52 1.93 3.71
N GLY A 197 -8.20 0.83 4.02
CA GLY A 197 -8.37 -0.29 3.10
C GLY A 197 -9.09 0.11 1.81
N ILE A 198 -10.22 0.79 1.92
CA ILE A 198 -11.00 1.26 0.76
C ILE A 198 -10.23 2.35 -0.01
N SER A 199 -9.63 3.31 0.70
CA SER A 199 -8.85 4.38 0.08
C SER A 199 -7.64 3.84 -0.68
N ALA A 200 -7.00 2.77 -0.19
CA ALA A 200 -5.86 2.14 -0.85
C ALA A 200 -6.24 1.39 -2.14
N LEU A 201 -7.53 1.07 -2.36
CA LEU A 201 -8.01 0.53 -3.64
C LEU A 201 -8.10 1.62 -4.72
N GLY A 202 -8.13 2.90 -4.31
CA GLY A 202 -8.11 4.03 -5.23
C GLY A 202 -6.83 4.05 -6.07
N GLY A 203 -6.97 4.12 -7.39
CA GLY A 203 -5.85 4.11 -8.33
C GLY A 203 -5.32 2.71 -8.71
N ILE A 204 -5.98 1.64 -8.26
CA ILE A 204 -5.70 0.29 -8.75
C ILE A 204 -6.56 0.03 -10.00
N GLN A 205 -5.92 -0.04 -11.18
CA GLN A 205 -6.61 -0.30 -12.45
C GLN A 205 -7.43 -1.60 -12.44
N PHE A 206 -6.97 -2.64 -11.75
CA PHE A 206 -7.74 -3.87 -11.58
C PHE A 206 -9.08 -3.60 -10.87
N TRP A 207 -9.09 -2.78 -9.81
CA TRP A 207 -10.31 -2.41 -9.09
C TRP A 207 -11.26 -1.60 -9.97
N ASP A 208 -10.74 -0.64 -10.74
CA ASP A 208 -11.54 0.13 -11.70
C ASP A 208 -12.20 -0.80 -12.73
N ARG A 209 -11.46 -1.79 -13.27
CA ARG A 209 -12.01 -2.79 -14.19
C ARG A 209 -13.02 -3.72 -13.55
N CYS A 210 -12.85 -4.08 -12.28
CA CYS A 210 -13.86 -4.82 -11.52
C CYS A 210 -15.16 -4.04 -11.42
N ILE A 211 -15.10 -2.72 -11.21
CA ILE A 211 -16.29 -1.86 -11.23
C ILE A 211 -16.88 -1.80 -12.64
N LEU A 212 -16.06 -1.77 -13.70
CA LEU A 212 -16.53 -1.78 -15.09
C LEU A 212 -17.26 -3.06 -15.47
N LEU A 213 -16.98 -4.22 -14.84
CA LEU A 213 -17.79 -5.44 -15.04
C LEU A 213 -19.25 -5.24 -14.66
N LEU A 214 -19.54 -4.36 -13.69
CA LEU A 214 -20.88 -4.10 -13.18
C LEU A 214 -21.55 -2.89 -13.85
N LYS A 215 -20.83 -2.12 -14.67
CA LYS A 215 -21.36 -0.95 -15.38
C LYS A 215 -21.78 -1.33 -16.80
N PRO A 216 -22.94 -0.85 -17.28
CA PRO A 216 -23.30 -1.04 -18.68
C PRO A 216 -22.35 -0.24 -19.58
N VAL A 217 -22.10 -0.77 -20.78
CA VAL A 217 -21.13 -0.24 -21.76
C VAL A 217 -21.33 1.25 -22.06
N LYS A 218 -22.58 1.74 -21.99
CA LYS A 218 -22.94 3.16 -22.21
C LYS A 218 -22.31 4.14 -21.20
N HIS A 219 -21.95 3.67 -20.01
CA HIS A 219 -21.38 4.47 -18.93
C HIS A 219 -19.87 4.23 -18.75
N HIS A 220 -19.21 3.63 -19.75
CA HIS A 220 -17.78 3.46 -19.71
C HIS A 220 -17.06 4.81 -19.81
N PRO A 221 -16.05 5.08 -18.96
CA PRO A 221 -15.28 6.30 -19.02
C PRO A 221 -14.37 6.31 -20.27
N GLN A 222 -14.00 7.51 -20.71
CA GLN A 222 -13.08 7.74 -21.84
C GLN A 222 -11.63 7.48 -21.44
N VAL A 223 -11.29 6.24 -21.13
CA VAL A 223 -9.93 5.82 -20.74
C VAL A 223 -9.28 4.97 -21.85
N PRO A 224 -7.95 5.03 -22.04
CA PRO A 224 -7.28 4.39 -23.17
C PRO A 224 -7.55 2.89 -23.30
N TYR A 225 -7.65 2.17 -22.18
CA TYR A 225 -7.91 0.72 -22.16
C TYR A 225 -9.35 0.35 -22.51
N VAL A 226 -10.31 1.26 -22.37
CA VAL A 226 -11.71 1.07 -22.80
C VAL A 226 -11.85 1.33 -24.30
N ARG A 227 -11.11 2.30 -24.84
CA ARG A 227 -11.17 2.68 -26.26
C ARG A 227 -10.43 1.69 -27.17
N ARG A 228 -9.30 1.14 -26.71
CA ARG A 228 -8.40 0.31 -27.52
C ARG A 228 -8.67 -1.20 -27.45
N VAL A 229 -9.47 -1.67 -26.49
CA VAL A 229 -9.72 -3.12 -26.26
C VAL A 229 -11.21 -3.41 -26.24
N PRO A 230 -11.70 -4.44 -26.98
CA PRO A 230 -13.10 -4.81 -26.93
C PRO A 230 -13.52 -5.25 -25.52
N THR A 231 -14.74 -4.91 -25.12
CA THR A 231 -15.26 -5.11 -23.75
C THR A 231 -15.17 -6.57 -23.29
N LEU A 232 -15.49 -7.54 -24.15
CA LEU A 232 -15.37 -8.97 -23.81
C LEU A 232 -13.94 -9.38 -23.46
N LYS A 233 -12.94 -8.90 -24.21
CA LYS A 233 -11.54 -9.21 -23.93
C LYS A 233 -11.07 -8.55 -22.63
N MET A 234 -11.52 -7.32 -22.36
CA MET A 234 -11.25 -6.63 -21.10
C MET A 234 -11.84 -7.39 -19.89
N HIS A 235 -13.07 -7.88 -20.02
CA HIS A 235 -13.72 -8.67 -18.98
C HIS A 235 -13.03 -10.03 -18.77
N LEU A 236 -12.65 -10.72 -19.86
CA LEU A 236 -11.87 -11.95 -19.78
C LEU A 236 -10.54 -11.73 -19.04
N TYR A 237 -9.81 -10.67 -19.36
CA TYR A 237 -8.56 -10.32 -18.67
C TYR A 237 -8.80 -10.06 -17.17
N THR A 238 -9.85 -9.33 -16.84
CA THR A 238 -10.20 -9.01 -15.44
C THR A 238 -10.62 -10.26 -14.66
N LEU A 239 -11.35 -11.19 -15.29
CA LEU A 239 -11.72 -12.47 -14.69
C LEU A 239 -10.51 -13.36 -14.43
N ILE A 240 -9.54 -13.40 -15.34
CA ILE A 240 -8.28 -14.14 -15.14
C ILE A 240 -7.50 -13.54 -13.95
N GLN A 241 -7.42 -12.21 -13.85
CA GLN A 241 -6.81 -11.55 -12.69
C GLN A 241 -7.55 -11.85 -11.38
N ALA A 242 -8.89 -11.82 -11.39
CA ALA A 242 -9.70 -12.16 -10.22
C ALA A 242 -9.51 -13.63 -9.80
N ALA A 243 -9.42 -14.56 -10.75
CA ALA A 243 -9.10 -15.96 -10.49
C ALA A 243 -7.70 -16.11 -9.88
N GLY A 244 -6.70 -15.39 -10.41
CA GLY A 244 -5.36 -15.36 -9.83
C GLY A 244 -5.34 -14.84 -8.39
N LEU A 245 -6.09 -13.76 -8.11
CA LEU A 245 -6.26 -13.23 -6.76
C LEU A 245 -6.94 -14.24 -5.82
N ALA A 246 -7.95 -14.97 -6.30
CA ALA A 246 -8.62 -16.02 -5.54
C ALA A 246 -7.66 -17.17 -5.18
N VAL A 247 -6.80 -17.58 -6.11
CA VAL A 247 -5.73 -18.57 -5.84
C VAL A 247 -4.76 -18.05 -4.78
N LEU A 248 -4.31 -16.80 -4.89
CA LEU A 248 -3.43 -16.20 -3.88
C LEU A 248 -4.10 -16.13 -2.50
N TYR A 249 -5.39 -15.80 -2.45
CA TYR A 249 -6.17 -15.80 -1.21
C TYR A 249 -6.28 -17.20 -0.60
N ALA A 250 -6.56 -18.22 -1.42
CA ALA A 250 -6.63 -19.61 -0.97
C ALA A 250 -5.28 -20.11 -0.41
N VAL A 251 -4.17 -19.79 -1.07
CA VAL A 251 -2.82 -20.11 -0.58
C VAL A 251 -2.53 -19.39 0.74
N LYS A 252 -2.88 -18.10 0.84
CA LYS A 252 -2.68 -17.30 2.05
C LYS A 252 -3.49 -17.85 3.24
N SER A 253 -4.70 -18.35 3.01
CA SER A 253 -5.55 -18.95 4.04
C SER A 253 -5.12 -20.36 4.45
N SER A 254 -4.20 -20.98 3.70
CA SER A 254 -3.72 -22.33 3.94
C SER A 254 -2.43 -22.33 4.78
N ARG A 255 -1.99 -23.53 5.19
CA ARG A 255 -0.70 -23.74 5.89
C ARG A 255 0.51 -23.41 5.02
N PHE A 256 0.31 -23.27 3.71
CA PHE A 256 1.33 -22.90 2.73
C PHE A 256 1.50 -21.38 2.57
N SER A 257 1.03 -20.58 3.52
CA SER A 257 1.11 -19.11 3.47
C SER A 257 2.54 -18.58 3.29
N LEU A 258 3.55 -19.30 3.80
CA LEU A 258 4.98 -18.98 3.61
C LEU A 258 5.42 -19.03 2.15
N ALA A 259 4.73 -19.79 1.29
CA ALA A 259 5.01 -19.88 -0.14
C ALA A 259 4.34 -18.76 -0.95
N MET A 260 3.59 -17.85 -0.31
CA MET A 260 2.87 -16.76 -0.98
C MET A 260 3.74 -15.96 -1.97
N PRO A 261 5.00 -15.59 -1.67
CA PRO A 261 5.83 -14.87 -2.64
C PRO A 261 6.09 -15.64 -3.93
N PHE A 262 6.21 -16.97 -3.86
CA PHE A 262 6.40 -17.82 -5.03
C PHE A 262 5.15 -17.82 -5.93
N PHE A 263 3.96 -17.95 -5.35
CA PHE A 263 2.71 -17.87 -6.10
C PHE A 263 2.49 -16.48 -6.72
N LEU A 264 2.96 -15.43 -6.06
CA LEU A 264 2.91 -14.07 -6.60
C LEU A 264 3.84 -13.94 -7.81
N VAL A 265 5.08 -14.45 -7.74
CA VAL A 265 5.98 -14.48 -8.90
C VAL A 265 5.39 -15.27 -10.06
N MET A 266 4.67 -16.36 -9.79
CA MET A 266 3.99 -17.16 -10.81
C MET A 266 2.89 -16.38 -11.59
N MET A 267 2.41 -15.25 -11.05
CA MET A 267 1.53 -14.34 -11.82
C MET A 267 2.26 -13.68 -13.00
N VAL A 268 3.59 -13.59 -12.97
CA VAL A 268 4.38 -13.01 -14.08
C VAL A 268 4.38 -13.94 -15.30
N PRO A 269 4.69 -15.25 -15.19
CA PRO A 269 4.46 -16.23 -16.26
C PRO A 269 3.01 -16.30 -16.73
N LEU A 270 2.03 -16.22 -15.80
CA LEU A 270 0.62 -16.14 -16.18
C LEU A 270 0.34 -14.92 -17.06
N ARG A 271 0.93 -13.76 -16.75
CA ARG A 271 0.84 -12.58 -17.62
C ARG A 271 1.53 -12.81 -18.97
N MET A 272 2.66 -13.51 -19.00
CA MET A 272 3.34 -13.84 -20.27
C MET A 272 2.50 -14.78 -21.15
N SER A 273 1.78 -15.74 -20.57
CA SER A 273 0.91 -16.63 -21.36
C SER A 273 -0.32 -15.93 -21.93
N LEU A 274 -0.75 -14.79 -21.37
CA LEU A 274 -1.80 -13.96 -21.96
C LEU A 274 -1.42 -13.39 -23.34
N ALA A 275 -0.12 -13.36 -23.70
CA ALA A 275 0.32 -12.97 -25.03
C ALA A 275 -0.19 -13.91 -26.15
N TYR A 276 -0.62 -15.13 -25.82
CA TYR A 276 -1.24 -16.04 -26.80
C TYR A 276 -2.69 -15.68 -27.15
N VAL A 277 -3.39 -14.95 -26.27
CA VAL A 277 -4.83 -14.64 -26.41
C VAL A 277 -5.06 -13.17 -26.80
N PHE A 278 -4.15 -12.28 -26.41
CA PHE A 278 -4.24 -10.84 -26.57
C PHE A 278 -3.14 -10.32 -27.50
N THR A 279 -3.47 -9.30 -28.30
CA THR A 279 -2.45 -8.62 -29.10
C THR A 279 -1.53 -7.78 -28.21
N PRO A 280 -0.28 -7.52 -28.61
CA PRO A 280 0.66 -6.74 -27.81
C PRO A 280 0.14 -5.33 -27.48
N LEU A 281 -0.61 -4.71 -28.40
CA LEU A 281 -1.25 -3.41 -28.18
C LEU A 281 -2.35 -3.49 -27.11
N GLN A 282 -3.15 -4.56 -27.10
CA GLN A 282 -4.21 -4.76 -26.09
C GLN A 282 -3.61 -4.98 -24.70
N LEU A 283 -2.56 -5.80 -24.58
CA LEU A 283 -1.87 -6.01 -23.31
C LEU A 283 -1.22 -4.75 -22.79
N ARG A 284 -0.55 -3.98 -23.65
CA ARG A 284 0.08 -2.71 -23.26
C ARG A 284 -0.96 -1.69 -22.77
N ALA A 285 -2.13 -1.64 -23.40
CA ALA A 285 -3.23 -0.80 -22.94
C ALA A 285 -3.78 -1.26 -21.57
N LEU A 286 -3.87 -2.57 -21.32
CA LEU A 286 -4.39 -3.14 -20.07
C LEU A 286 -3.40 -3.12 -18.91
N ASP A 287 -2.10 -3.05 -19.17
CA ASP A 287 -1.04 -3.02 -18.17
C ASP A 287 -0.69 -1.58 -17.71
N GLY A 288 -1.27 -0.56 -18.34
CA GLY A 288 -1.10 0.84 -17.91
C GLY A 288 0.26 1.46 -18.24
N ALA A 289 1.13 0.77 -18.98
CA ALA A 289 2.52 1.17 -19.26
C ALA A 289 2.68 2.35 -20.23
N GLN A 290 1.63 3.17 -20.44
CA GLN A 290 1.73 4.38 -21.24
C GLN A 290 2.27 5.49 -20.34
N LYS A 291 3.56 5.82 -20.42
CA LYS A 291 3.98 7.22 -20.23
C LYS A 291 3.08 8.05 -21.14
N GLU A 292 2.54 9.18 -20.68
CA GLU A 292 1.74 10.11 -21.48
C GLU A 292 2.38 10.32 -22.86
N ILE A 293 1.98 9.53 -23.87
CA ILE A 293 2.31 9.72 -25.29
C ILE A 293 1.15 10.50 -25.94
N ASP A 294 -0.04 10.47 -25.33
CA ASP A 294 -1.24 11.15 -25.82
C ASP A 294 -1.22 12.68 -25.59
N LYS A 295 -0.09 13.29 -25.20
CA LYS A 295 0.07 14.77 -25.25
C LYS A 295 0.65 15.27 -26.57
N ASP A 296 1.24 14.37 -27.37
CA ASP A 296 1.84 14.72 -28.66
C ASP A 296 0.96 14.30 -29.87
N ASP A 297 -0.13 13.54 -29.63
CA ASP A 297 -1.00 12.98 -30.68
C ASP A 297 -2.41 13.62 -30.73
N GLU A 298 -2.68 14.64 -29.90
CA GLU A 298 -3.88 15.47 -30.04
C GLU A 298 -3.44 16.76 -30.76
N PRO A 299 -3.80 16.96 -32.05
CA PRO A 299 -3.44 18.21 -32.74
C PRO A 299 -4.00 19.37 -31.92
N ASP A 300 -3.13 20.32 -31.57
CA ASP A 300 -3.54 21.49 -30.82
C ASP A 300 -4.65 22.19 -31.62
N PHE A 301 -5.78 22.46 -30.99
CA PHE A 301 -6.92 23.15 -31.64
C PHE A 301 -6.49 24.48 -32.27
N TYR A 302 -5.39 25.08 -31.77
CA TYR A 302 -4.76 26.28 -32.32
C TYR A 302 -3.88 26.06 -33.55
N GLU A 303 -3.44 24.82 -33.85
CA GLU A 303 -2.73 24.47 -35.10
C GLU A 303 -3.70 24.22 -36.27
N GLU A 304 -4.94 23.80 -35.99
CA GLU A 304 -5.97 23.56 -37.03
C GLU A 304 -6.83 24.79 -37.37
N ALA A 305 -6.71 25.88 -36.61
CA ALA A 305 -7.45 27.10 -36.90
C ALA A 305 -6.89 27.76 -38.18
N PRO A 306 -7.69 27.91 -39.26
CA PRO A 306 -7.23 28.65 -40.43
C PRO A 306 -6.93 30.09 -40.00
N LEU A 307 -5.68 30.51 -40.17
CA LEU A 307 -5.29 31.91 -39.99
C LEU A 307 -6.20 32.78 -40.87
N PRO A 308 -6.83 33.84 -40.34
CA PRO A 308 -7.55 34.79 -41.18
C PRO A 308 -6.52 35.45 -42.11
N GLY A 309 -6.66 35.17 -43.41
CA GLY A 309 -5.92 35.84 -44.48
C GLY A 309 -6.37 37.28 -44.68
#